data_AF-E3UIU8-F1
#
_entry.id   AF-E3UIU8-F1
#
_cell.length_a   1.000
_cell.length_b   1.000
_cell.length_c   1.000
_cell.angle_alpha   90.00
_cell.angle_beta   90.00
_cell.angle_gamma   90.00
#
_symmetry.space_group_name_H-M   'P 1'
#
loop_
_entity.id
_entity.type
_entity.pdbx_description
1 polymer ?
#
loop_
_entity_poly.entity_id
_entity_poly.type
_entity_poly.pdbx_seq_one_letter_code
_entity_poly.pdbx_strand_id
1 'polypeptide(L)' 'MLISASTSIIFIVVNTICIILGKYSIQNKKNQVSLIANINLAELLASMSLGHIISSATVIGLKSLNII' A
#
# COMPACT_ATOMS: atom_id res chain seq x y z
N MET A 1 4.76 -17.19 -5.56
CA MET A 1 5.22 -15.82 -5.21
C MET A 1 6.73 -15.88 -5.06
N LEU A 2 7.46 -15.90 -6.19
CA LEU A 2 8.93 -15.85 -6.16
C LEU A 2 9.30 -14.41 -5.86
N ILE A 3 9.77 -14.14 -4.64
CA ILE A 3 10.30 -12.84 -4.25
C ILE A 3 11.62 -12.64 -5.00
N SER A 4 11.55 -11.87 -6.08
CA SER A 4 12.72 -11.22 -6.67
C SER A 4 12.89 -9.86 -5.99
N ALA A 5 14.13 -9.40 -5.81
CA ALA A 5 14.42 -8.10 -5.18
C ALA A 5 13.63 -6.95 -5.83
N SER A 6 13.41 -7.03 -7.15
CA SER A 6 12.62 -6.08 -7.94
C SER A 6 11.17 -6.00 -7.47
N THR A 7 10.53 -7.14 -7.20
CA THR A 7 9.15 -7.19 -6.71
C THR A 7 9.02 -6.61 -5.30
N SER A 8 10.02 -6.84 -4.44
CA SER A 8 10.03 -6.30 -3.07
C SER A 8 10.11 -4.77 -3.06
N ILE A 9 10.93 -4.20 -3.94
CA ILE A 9 11.06 -2.74 -4.11
C ILE A 9 9.74 -2.11 -4.58
N ILE A 10 9.04 -2.75 -5.53
CA ILE A 10 7.73 -2.26 -6.00
C ILE A 10 6.73 -2.23 -4.84
N PHE A 11 6.67 -3.30 -4.03
CA PHE A 11 5.78 -3.37 -2.88
C PHE A 11 6.06 -2.28 -1.85
N ILE A 12 7.33 -2.02 -1.54
CA ILE A 12 7.72 -0.98 -0.59
C ILE A 12 7.31 0.41 -1.09
N VAL A 13 7.63 0.75 -2.34
CA VAL A 13 7.33 2.06 -2.93
C VAL A 13 5.83 2.31 -3.00
N VAL A 14 5.06 1.36 -3.55
CA VAL A 14 3.61 1.47 -3.68
C VAL A 14 2.93 1.59 -2.31
N ASN A 15 3.40 0.82 -1.32
CA ASN A 15 2.84 0.88 0.02
C ASN A 15 3.11 2.23 0.71
N THR A 16 4.31 2.81 0.57
CA THR A 16 4.60 4.16 1.08
C THR A 16 3.69 5.21 0.45
N ILE A 17 3.49 5.15 -0.87
CA ILE A 17 2.59 6.06 -1.60
C ILE A 17 1.15 5.92 -1.09
N CYS A 18 0.70 4.68 -0.86
CA CYS A 18 -0.64 4.39 -0.38
C CYS A 18 -0.90 4.91 1.04
N ILE A 19 0.10 4.86 1.93
CA ILE A 19 0.02 5.42 3.28
C ILE A 19 -0.14 6.95 3.23
N ILE A 20 0.62 7.62 2.35
CA ILE A 20 0.53 9.08 2.16
C ILE A 20 -0.86 9.45 1.62
N LEU A 21 -1.34 8.76 0.58
CA LEU A 21 -2.67 8.96 0.00
C LEU A 21 -3.80 8.68 1.00
N GLY A 22 -3.69 7.59 1.76
CA GLY A 22 -4.66 7.22 2.80
C GLY A 22 -4.83 8.33 3.84
N LYS A 23 -3.74 8.99 4.22
CA LYS A 23 -3.77 10.12 5.17
C LYS A 23 -4.55 11.34 4.65
N TYR A 24 -4.54 11.58 3.33
CA TYR A 24 -5.30 12.68 2.72
C TYR A 24 -6.73 12.29 2.32
N SER A 25 -6.96 11.01 2.00
CA SER A 25 -8.22 10.53 1.45
C SER A 25 -9.25 10.16 2.53
N ILE A 26 -8.80 9.78 3.73
CA ILE A 26 -9.69 9.28 4.79
C ILE A 26 -10.12 10.45 5.68
N GLN A 27 -11.25 11.05 5.32
CA GLN A 27 -11.79 12.23 6.00
C GLN A 27 -12.65 11.88 7.22
N ASN A 28 -13.23 10.68 7.26
CA ASN A 28 -14.10 10.23 8.34
C ASN A 28 -13.29 9.51 9.44
N LYS A 29 -12.63 10.28 10.32
CA LYS A 29 -11.90 9.77 11.50
C LYS A 29 -12.83 9.40 12.66
N LYS A 30 -13.98 8.79 12.38
CA LYS A 30 -14.97 8.45 13.41
C LYS A 30 -14.37 7.40 14.36
N ASN A 31 -13.88 7.87 15.51
CA ASN A 31 -13.65 7.10 16.72
C ASN A 31 -12.60 5.97 16.64
N GLN A 32 -11.48 6.19 15.95
CA GLN A 32 -10.47 5.15 15.79
C GLN A 32 -9.26 5.39 16.68
N VAL A 33 -8.77 4.30 17.27
CA VAL A 33 -7.57 4.27 18.12
C VAL A 33 -6.36 4.68 17.29
N SER A 34 -5.70 5.77 17.71
CA SER A 34 -4.46 6.26 17.14
C SER A 34 -3.32 5.31 17.51
N LEU A 35 -2.66 4.69 16.52
CA LEU A 35 -1.59 3.71 16.77
C LEU A 35 -0.20 4.33 16.63
N ILE A 36 -0.01 5.21 15.63
CA ILE A 36 1.29 5.86 15.36
C ILE A 36 1.07 7.26 14.78
N ALA A 37 1.75 8.28 15.32
CA ALA A 37 1.92 9.61 14.70
C ALA A 37 0.68 10.21 13.96
N ASN A 38 -0.51 10.14 14.57
CA ASN A 38 -1.80 10.60 14.00
C ASN A 38 -2.37 9.77 12.83
N ILE A 39 -1.91 8.54 12.64
CA ILE A 39 -2.47 7.53 11.75
C ILE A 39 -3.31 6.57 12.60
N ASN A 40 -4.57 6.43 12.23
CA ASN A 40 -5.49 5.51 12.89
C ASN A 40 -5.20 4.05 12.49
N LEU A 41 -5.53 3.10 13.36
CA LEU A 41 -5.36 1.67 13.04
C LEU A 41 -6.10 1.28 11.74
N ALA A 42 -7.33 1.76 11.56
CA ALA A 42 -8.08 1.45 10.34
C ALA A 42 -7.54 2.19 9.11
N GLU A 43 -6.98 3.40 9.26
CA GLU A 43 -6.27 4.09 8.16
C GLU A 43 -5.06 3.29 7.70
N LEU A 44 -4.27 2.76 8.66
CA LEU A 44 -3.11 1.93 8.34
C LEU A 44 -3.53 0.61 7.67
N LEU A 45 -4.54 -0.07 8.20
CA LEU A 45 -5.04 -1.33 7.61
C LEU A 45 -5.61 -1.12 6.20
N ALA A 46 -6.39 -0.06 6.00
CA ALA A 46 -6.96 0.29 4.70
C ALA A 46 -5.86 0.65 3.68
N SER A 47 -4.90 1.49 4.06
CA SER A 47 -3.79 1.86 3.17
C SER A 47 -2.85 0.69 2.87
N MET A 48 -2.53 -0.16 3.84
CA MET A 48 -1.72 -1.38 3.62
C MET A 48 -2.43 -2.36 2.67
N SER A 49 -3.71 -2.66 2.90
CA SER A 49 -4.48 -3.58 2.05
C SER A 49 -4.63 -3.05 0.62
N LEU A 50 -4.93 -1.76 0.46
CA LEU A 50 -4.96 -1.11 -0.85
C LEU A 50 -3.57 -1.14 -1.52
N GLY A 51 -2.50 -0.89 -0.76
CA GLY A 51 -1.12 -0.97 -1.23
C GLY A 51 -0.77 -2.35 -1.77
N HIS A 52 -1.19 -3.42 -1.09
CA HIS A 52 -1.01 -4.81 -1.56
C HIS A 52 -1.81 -5.12 -2.84
N ILE A 53 -3.05 -4.66 -2.94
CA ILE A 53 -3.89 -4.85 -4.14
C ILE A 53 -3.24 -4.18 -5.35
N ILE A 54 -2.86 -2.89 -5.20
CA ILE A 54 -2.21 -2.14 -6.27
C ILE A 54 -0.88 -2.81 -6.64
N SER A 55 -0.03 -3.13 -5.67
CA SER A 55 1.27 -3.76 -5.92
C SER A 55 1.15 -5.09 -6.67
N SER A 56 0.16 -5.90 -6.32
CA SER A 56 -0.09 -7.16 -7.02
C SER A 56 -0.52 -6.94 -8.46
N ALA A 57 -1.38 -5.94 -8.72
CA ALA A 57 -1.78 -5.57 -10.07
C ALA A 57 -0.60 -5.04 -10.90
N THR A 58 0.27 -4.20 -10.33
CA THR A 58 1.47 -3.71 -11.01
C THR A 58 2.43 -4.84 -11.34
N VAL A 59 2.70 -5.75 -10.39
CA VAL A 59 3.61 -6.89 -10.64
C VAL A 59 3.08 -7.80 -11.73
N ILE A 60 1.76 -8.10 -11.73
CA ILE A 60 1.14 -8.88 -12.80
C ILE A 60 1.21 -8.16 -14.14
N GLY A 61 0.96 -6.84 -14.18
CA GLY A 61 1.04 -6.03 -15.39
C GLY A 61 2.45 -5.97 -15.98
N LEU A 62 3.46 -5.69 -15.16
CA LEU A 62 4.85 -5.65 -15.63
C LEU A 62 5.34 -7.03 -16.06
N LYS A 63 4.91 -8.10 -15.39
CA LYS A 63 5.21 -9.48 -15.80
C LYS A 63 4.58 -9.79 -17.17
N SER A 64 3.37 -9.31 -17.44
CA SER A 64 2.73 -9.45 -18.76
C SER A 64 3.48 -8.70 -19.86
N LEU A 65 4.27 -7.68 -19.50
CA LEU A 65 5.12 -6.90 -20.42
C LEU A 65 6.55 -7.43 -20.51
N ASN A 66 6.89 -8.54 -19.82
CA ASN A 66 8.24 -9.10 -19.73
C ASN A 66 9.30 -8.10 -19.20
N ILE A 67 8.89 -7.11 -18.40
CA ILE A 67 9.80 -6.12 -17.81
C ILE A 67 10.47 -6.68 -16.53
N ILE A 68 9.73 -7.51 -15.78
CA ILE A 68 10.17 -8.27 -14.59
C ILE A 68 9.65 -9.69 -14.62
#